data_AF-A0A843XGW0-F1
#
_entry.id   AF-A0A843XGW0-F1
#
_cell.length_a   1.000
_cell.length_b   1.000
_cell.length_c   1.000
_cell.angle_alpha   90.00
_cell.angle_beta   90.00
_cell.angle_gamma   90.00
#
_symmetry.space_group_name_H-M   'P 1'
#
loop_
_entity.id
_entity.type
_entity.pdbx_description
1 polymer ?
#
loop_
_entity_poly.entity_id
_entity_poly.type
_entity_poly.pdbx_seq_one_letter_code
_entity_poly.pdbx_strand_id
1 'polypeptide(L)'
;MEQIRKATLNWSVMNIMQCTIHPKEYSRLIYEGTFEVKETKASMLVFEYELFKMKHDETISKIFARFIIIFNGLKGIGRDYSNNDFIRK
;
A
#
# COMPACT_ATOMS: atom_id res chain seq x y z
N MET A 1 -7.96 -21.67 3.07
CA MET A 1 -6.98 -22.47 3.86
C MET A 1 -5.60 -21.79 3.91
N GLU A 2 -5.00 -21.42 2.78
CA GLU A 2 -3.66 -20.79 2.72
C GLU A 2 -3.52 -19.47 3.50
N GLN A 3 -4.49 -18.56 3.36
CA GLN A 3 -4.50 -17.26 4.04
C GLN A 3 -4.58 -17.39 5.57
N ILE A 4 -5.39 -18.35 6.05
CA ILE A 4 -5.53 -18.64 7.48
C ILE A 4 -4.22 -19.21 8.02
N ARG A 5 -3.58 -20.13 7.28
CA ARG A 5 -2.28 -20.69 7.66
C ARG A 5 -1.18 -19.61 7.73
N LYS A 6 -1.15 -18.69 6.77
CA LYS A 6 -0.24 -17.52 6.77
C LYS A 6 -0.50 -16.61 7.97
N ALA A 7 -1.76 -16.34 8.29
CA ALA A 7 -2.13 -15.55 9.46
C ALA A 7 -1.72 -16.24 10.77
N THR A 8 -1.91 -17.56 10.88
CA THR A 8 -1.48 -18.36 12.04
C THR A 8 0.04 -18.40 12.17
N LEU A 9 0.78 -18.60 11.08
CA LEU A 9 2.25 -18.52 11.11
C LEU A 9 2.73 -17.13 11.50
N ASN A 10 2.13 -16.07 10.96
CA ASN A 10 2.44 -14.69 11.33
C ASN A 10 2.20 -14.44 12.83
N TRP A 11 1.06 -14.90 13.34
CA TRP A 11 0.70 -14.78 14.76
C TRP A 11 1.70 -15.50 15.68
N SER A 12 2.09 -16.73 15.34
CA SER A 12 3.09 -17.48 16.12
C SER A 12 4.47 -16.81 16.09
N VAL A 13 4.87 -16.26 14.94
CA VAL A 13 6.13 -15.53 14.77
C VAL A 13 6.14 -14.23 15.60
N MET A 14 5.02 -13.50 15.66
CA MET A 14 4.84 -12.30 16.48
C MET A 14 4.96 -12.62 17.98
N ASN A 15 4.31 -13.68 18.45
CA ASN A 15 4.38 -14.10 19.86
C ASN A 15 5.78 -14.53 20.29
N ILE A 16 6.51 -15.25 19.42
CA ILE A 16 7.90 -15.65 19.71
C ILE A 16 8.79 -14.41 19.85
N MET A 17 8.69 -13.45 18.93
CA MET A 17 9.47 -12.20 19.00
C MET A 17 9.16 -11.36 20.24
N GLN A 18 7.91 -11.36 20.72
CA GLN A 18 7.51 -10.61 21.92
C GLN A 18 8.20 -11.14 23.20
N CYS A 19 8.54 -12.42 23.25
CA CYS A 19 9.24 -13.03 24.39
C CYS A 19 10.77 -12.87 24.35
N THR A 20 11.37 -12.69 23.17
CA THR A 20 12.84 -12.57 23.01
C THR A 20 13.34 -11.14 22.95
N ILE A 21 12.49 -10.17 22.60
CA ILE A 21 12.89 -8.79 22.32
C ILE A 21 12.42 -7.88 23.46
N HIS A 22 13.29 -6.97 23.90
CA HIS A 22 12.94 -5.98 24.91
C HIS A 22 11.73 -5.14 24.44
N PRO A 23 10.73 -4.82 25.29
CA PRO A 23 9.45 -4.24 24.85
C PRO A 23 9.54 -2.99 23.96
N LYS A 24 10.54 -2.13 24.21
CA LYS A 24 10.80 -0.92 23.40
C LYS A 24 11.26 -1.24 21.97
N GLU A 25 12.02 -2.32 21.81
CA GLU A 25 12.62 -2.71 20.54
C GLU A 25 11.62 -3.55 19.71
N TYR A 26 10.78 -4.36 20.36
CA TYR A 26 9.62 -4.99 19.73
C TYR A 26 8.65 -3.93 19.17
N SER A 27 8.35 -2.90 19.97
CA SER A 27 7.46 -1.81 19.53
C SER A 27 8.05 -1.04 18.34
N ARG A 28 9.36 -0.81 18.32
CA ARG A 28 10.05 -0.19 17.17
C ARG A 28 9.97 -1.07 15.93
N LEU A 29 10.25 -2.37 16.03
CA LEU A 29 10.18 -3.30 14.90
C LEU A 29 8.77 -3.39 14.30
N ILE A 30 7.73 -3.41 15.14
CA ILE A 30 6.35 -3.34 14.67
C ILE A 30 6.07 -1.99 14.00
N TYR A 31 6.47 -0.88 14.62
CA TYR A 31 6.21 0.45 14.07
C TYR A 31 6.97 0.68 12.76
N GLU A 32 8.28 0.46 12.73
CA GLU A 32 9.14 0.58 11.55
C GLU A 32 8.68 -0.38 10.44
N GLY A 33 8.38 -1.65 10.77
CA GLY A 33 7.83 -2.59 9.80
C GLY A 33 6.47 -2.16 9.25
N THR A 34 5.57 -1.60 10.08
CA THR A 34 4.29 -1.04 9.59
C THR A 34 4.47 0.22 8.77
N PHE A 35 5.47 1.05 9.09
CA PHE A 35 5.83 2.24 8.33
C PHE A 35 6.42 1.87 6.98
N GLU A 36 7.37 0.94 6.91
CA GLU A 36 7.97 0.43 5.68
C GLU A 36 6.93 -0.18 4.75
N VAL A 37 5.98 -0.96 5.28
CA VAL A 37 4.86 -1.52 4.49
C VAL A 37 3.95 -0.41 3.94
N LYS A 38 3.70 0.66 4.71
CA LYS A 38 2.89 1.80 4.25
C LYS A 38 3.62 2.59 3.16
N GLU A 39 4.89 2.90 3.36
CA GLU A 39 5.73 3.60 2.39
C GLU A 39 5.88 2.80 1.09
N THR A 40 6.13 1.49 1.20
CA THR A 40 6.23 0.60 0.03
C THR A 40 4.93 0.60 -0.78
N LYS A 41 3.77 0.50 -0.11
CA LYS A 41 2.46 0.60 -0.78
C LYS A 41 2.26 1.96 -1.45
N ALA A 42 2.70 3.04 -0.81
CA ALA A 42 2.64 4.37 -1.38
C ALA A 42 3.52 4.51 -2.62
N SER A 43 4.77 4.04 -2.57
CA SER A 43 5.67 4.03 -3.72
C SER A 43 5.13 3.19 -4.88
N MET A 44 4.53 2.03 -4.59
CA MET A 44 3.89 1.19 -5.61
C MET A 44 2.72 1.91 -6.29
N LEU A 45 1.84 2.57 -5.52
CA LEU A 45 0.70 3.30 -6.07
C LEU A 45 1.12 4.53 -6.89
N VAL A 46 2.16 5.25 -6.45
CA VAL A 46 2.75 6.36 -7.22
C VAL A 46 3.32 5.84 -8.54
N PHE A 47 4.05 4.73 -8.52
CA PHE A 47 4.58 4.11 -9.73
C PHE A 47 3.49 3.63 -10.69
N GLU A 48 2.41 3.03 -10.18
CA GLU A 48 1.25 2.64 -10.98
C GLU A 48 0.55 3.84 -11.62
N TYR A 49 0.49 4.96 -10.91
CA TYR A 49 -0.04 6.23 -11.42
C TYR A 49 0.86 6.83 -12.51
N GLU A 50 2.18 6.88 -12.32
CA GLU A 50 3.13 7.42 -13.30
C GLU A 50 3.14 6.60 -14.61
N LEU A 51 3.00 5.28 -14.50
CA LEU A 51 2.89 4.38 -15.64
C LEU A 51 1.47 4.25 -16.20
N PHE A 52 0.50 4.98 -15.62
CA PHE A 52 -0.90 4.84 -15.99
C PHE A 52 -1.14 5.33 -17.41
N LYS A 53 -1.45 4.38 -18.29
CA LYS A 53 -1.84 4.63 -19.67
C LYS A 53 -2.92 3.66 -20.12
N MET A 54 -3.68 4.09 -21.11
CA MET A 54 -4.65 3.25 -21.80
C MET A 54 -3.94 2.10 -22.51
N LYS A 55 -4.47 0.88 -22.36
CA LYS A 55 -4.01 -0.27 -23.15
C LYS A 55 -4.78 -0.34 -24.47
N HIS A 56 -4.19 -0.97 -25.49
CA HIS A 56 -4.74 -1.02 -26.85
C HIS A 56 -6.16 -1.61 -26.91
N ASP A 57 -6.46 -2.61 -26.09
CA ASP A 57 -7.76 -3.30 -26.04
C ASP A 57 -8.62 -2.93 -24.83
N GLU A 58 -8.30 -1.80 -24.18
CA GLU A 58 -9.02 -1.35 -22.99
C GLU A 58 -10.12 -0.36 -23.35
N THR A 59 -11.32 -0.55 -22.81
CA THR A 59 -12.43 0.40 -23.01
C THR A 59 -12.29 1.59 -22.06
N ILE A 60 -12.89 2.72 -22.42
CA ILE A 60 -12.91 3.94 -21.60
C ILE A 60 -13.45 3.65 -20.18
N SER A 61 -14.48 2.81 -20.06
CA SER A 61 -15.03 2.42 -18.75
C SER A 61 -14.02 1.61 -17.91
N LYS A 62 -13.22 0.74 -18.54
CA LYS A 62 -12.22 -0.08 -17.83
C LYS A 62 -11.03 0.76 -17.36
N ILE A 63 -10.55 1.70 -18.19
CA ILE A 63 -9.50 2.64 -17.77
C ILE A 63 -9.99 3.55 -16.65
N PHE A 64 -11.23 4.03 -16.71
CA PHE A 64 -11.81 4.85 -15.63
C PHE A 64 -11.90 4.07 -14.32
N ALA A 65 -12.33 2.81 -14.35
CA ALA A 65 -12.36 1.96 -13.17
C ALA A 65 -10.97 1.77 -12.53
N ARG A 66 -9.92 1.53 -13.33
CA ARG A 66 -8.53 1.44 -12.82
C ARG A 66 -8.02 2.76 -12.26
N PHE A 67 -8.35 3.88 -12.92
CA PHE A 67 -8.00 5.21 -12.43
C PHE A 67 -8.60 5.48 -11.05
N ILE A 68 -9.89 5.16 -10.85
CA ILE A 68 -10.57 5.32 -9.56
C ILE A 68 -9.90 4.48 -8.46
N ILE A 69 -9.44 3.26 -8.77
CA ILE A 69 -8.73 2.42 -7.81
C ILE A 69 -7.42 3.08 -7.37
N ILE A 70 -6.61 3.56 -8.31
CA ILE A 70 -5.33 4.22 -8.03
C ILE A 70 -5.57 5.53 -7.26
N PHE A 71 -6.52 6.35 -7.71
CA PHE A 71 -6.86 7.63 -7.08
C PHE A 71 -7.32 7.44 -5.63
N ASN A 72 -8.20 6.47 -5.38
CA ASN A 72 -8.65 6.17 -4.02
C ASN A 72 -7.52 5.60 -3.14
N GLY A 73 -6.63 4.79 -3.72
CA GLY A 73 -5.43 4.30 -3.03
C GLY A 73 -4.51 5.44 -2.58
N LEU A 74 -4.23 6.38 -3.49
CA LEU A 74 -3.43 7.57 -3.23
C LEU A 74 -4.08 8.50 -2.19
N LYS A 75 -5.40 8.72 -2.30
CA LYS A 75 -6.18 9.47 -1.31
C LYS A 75 -6.11 8.83 0.08
N GLY A 76 -6.17 7.50 0.16
CA GLY A 76 -6.05 6.75 1.41
C GLY A 76 -4.70 6.88 2.12
N ILE A 77 -3.65 7.29 1.40
CA ILE A 77 -2.31 7.56 1.95
C ILE A 77 -2.21 9.00 2.51
N GLY A 78 -3.24 9.83 2.32
CA GLY A 78 -3.24 11.22 2.80
C GLY A 78 -2.50 12.19 1.88
N ARG A 79 -2.20 11.78 0.63
CA ARG A 79 -1.83 12.72 -0.42
C ARG A 79 -3.10 13.26 -1.07
N ASP A 80 -3.50 14.46 -0.69
CA ASP A 80 -4.56 15.18 -1.39
C ASP A 80 -4.02 15.67 -2.75
N TYR A 81 -4.22 14.88 -3.80
CA TYR A 81 -3.99 15.33 -5.17
C TYR A 81 -5.14 16.26 -5.56
N SER A 82 -4.91 17.57 -5.41
CA SER A 82 -5.84 18.60 -5.84
C SER A 82 -5.92 18.62 -7.37
N ASN A 83 -7.11 18.89 -7.91
CA ASN A 83 -7.32 19.01 -9.36
C ASN A 83 -6.41 20.07 -10.03
N ASN A 84 -5.82 20.98 -9.23
CA ASN A 84 -4.87 21.99 -9.69
C ASN A 84 -3.48 21.43 -10.05
N ASP A 85 -3.10 20.24 -9.57
CA ASP A 85 -1.82 19.61 -9.91
C ASP A 85 -1.84 18.94 -11.30
N PHE A 86 -3.04 18.79 -11.88
CA PHE A 86 -3.24 18.16 -13.20
C PHE A 86 -3.13 19.15 -14.36
N ILE A 87 -2.98 20.46 -14.10
CA ILE A 87 -2.78 21.47 -15.14
C ILE A 87 -1.29 21.80 -15.22
N ARG A 88 -0.52 20.93 -15.88
CA ARG A 88 0.78 21.32 -16.41
C ARG A 88 0.51 22.08 -17.72
N LYS A 89 0.64 23.41 -17.68
CA LYS A 89 0.69 24.24 -18.89
C LYS A 89 1.90 23.89 -19.74
#